data_AF-A0A0C1K2K9-F1
#
_entry.id   AF-A0A0C1K2K9-F1
#
_cell.length_a   1.000
_cell.length_b   1.000
_cell.length_c   1.000
_cell.angle_alpha   90.00
_cell.angle_beta   90.00
_cell.angle_gamma   90.00
#
_symmetry.space_group_name_H-M   'P 1'
#
loop_
_entity.id
_entity.type
_entity.pdbx_description
1 polymer ?
#
loop_
_entity_poly.entity_id
_entity_poly.type
_entity_poly.pdbx_seq_one_letter_code
_entity_poly.pdbx_strand_id
1 'polypeptide(L)'
;MSPISLNSTYTSHEYYIDVNFLIRKSVRNIREGVGKGENLIELFHQTLDHLSLKCKELALKYGINKFDLQGVRRDQEECFTGVTYVTLMKKDLSHERLVTMIEELLQKIHYPTQSFKRYREEFPTEQGLKRHLSREITIYKEEELEIYSTPSFEECLRLCQLCSFSSPENPSQSLDLYQNLLTNKQAMLALKEKSFQDYQKLKLYSAILEIKHLYPRLVKVDWILVTQNLQVKGKRYELSEYLTWIFRDIENPIEKMKKEAMVTIIHQDPFLISPMLENIARIFKKAIRYNRYHLSLIKKQVALLRYELAHATPYKRGGNSISWWLERIIFNYHQYEPIYLNDPSINIEALTFPLKEFVEKYEEYMRVETMEANEEAKNRLNQE
;
A
#
# COMPACT_ATOMS: atom_id res chain seq x y z
N MET A 1 -1.24 2.15 11.54
CA MET A 1 -2.68 2.46 11.42
C MET A 1 -3.43 1.52 12.33
N SER A 2 -4.24 2.00 13.27
CA SER A 2 -5.15 1.09 13.97
C SER A 2 -6.15 0.54 12.93
N PRO A 3 -6.52 -0.76 12.99
CA PRO A 3 -7.78 -1.16 12.42
C PRO A 3 -8.84 -0.22 13.00
N ILE A 4 -9.95 -0.05 12.27
CA ILE A 4 -11.13 0.56 12.86
C ILE A 4 -11.45 -0.33 14.07
N SER A 5 -10.97 0.06 15.24
CA SER A 5 -11.52 -0.36 16.51
C SER A 5 -12.89 0.28 16.45
N LEU A 6 -13.89 -0.54 16.09
CA LEU A 6 -15.31 -0.24 16.08
C LEU A 6 -15.80 -0.03 17.53
N ASN A 7 -15.09 0.79 18.30
CA ASN A 7 -15.38 1.11 19.69
C ASN A 7 -16.30 2.33 19.82
N SER A 8 -17.05 2.67 18.77
CA SER A 8 -18.26 3.47 18.93
C SER A 8 -19.45 2.59 18.55
N THR A 9 -20.26 2.26 19.54
CA THR A 9 -21.55 1.55 19.46
C THR A 9 -22.58 2.16 18.50
N TYR A 10 -22.20 3.20 17.74
CA TYR A 10 -23.01 3.97 16.79
C TYR A 10 -22.38 4.16 15.40
N THR A 11 -21.28 3.48 15.04
CA THR A 11 -20.93 3.28 13.60
C THR A 11 -21.93 2.28 13.04
N SER A 12 -23.12 2.82 12.76
CA SER A 12 -24.44 2.22 12.88
C SER A 12 -24.82 1.34 11.69
N HIS A 13 -25.85 0.51 11.88
CA HIS A 13 -26.58 -0.17 10.80
C HIS A 13 -26.81 0.73 9.56
N GLU A 14 -26.99 2.04 9.77
CA GLU A 14 -27.16 3.03 8.71
C GLU A 14 -25.92 3.18 7.82
N TYR A 15 -24.70 3.13 8.36
CA TYR A 15 -23.47 3.16 7.55
C TYR A 15 -23.44 1.98 6.58
N TYR A 16 -23.82 0.79 7.05
CA TYR A 16 -23.93 -0.39 6.19
C TYR A 16 -25.03 -0.24 5.13
N ILE A 17 -26.17 0.38 5.46
CA ILE A 17 -27.23 0.70 4.49
C ILE A 17 -26.68 1.62 3.40
N ASP A 18 -26.02 2.72 3.77
CA ASP A 18 -25.47 3.71 2.84
C ASP A 18 -24.39 3.09 1.93
N VAL A 19 -23.50 2.27 2.50
CA VAL A 19 -22.49 1.52 1.74
C VAL A 19 -23.15 0.55 0.76
N ASN A 20 -24.18 -0.20 1.20
CA ASN A 20 -24.89 -1.12 0.32
C ASN A 20 -25.61 -0.37 -0.81
N PHE A 21 -26.17 0.81 -0.55
CA PHE A 21 -26.76 1.68 -1.57
C PHE A 21 -25.70 2.15 -2.58
N LEU A 22 -24.54 2.61 -2.10
CA LEU A 22 -23.40 3.00 -2.92
C LEU A 22 -22.94 1.85 -3.85
N ILE A 23 -22.80 0.65 -3.29
CA ILE A 23 -22.40 -0.54 -4.04
C ILE A 23 -23.44 -0.85 -5.13
N ARG A 24 -24.73 -0.92 -4.79
CA ARG A 24 -25.81 -1.19 -5.76
C ARG A 24 -25.86 -0.15 -6.88
N LYS A 25 -25.69 1.13 -6.54
CA LYS A 25 -25.63 2.22 -7.53
C LYS A 25 -24.43 2.05 -8.46
N SER A 26 -23.26 1.75 -7.91
CA SER A 26 -22.03 1.54 -8.71
C SER A 26 -22.14 0.33 -9.63
N VAL A 27 -22.74 -0.77 -9.16
CA VAL A 27 -23.03 -1.95 -10.00
C VAL A 27 -23.94 -1.59 -11.17
N ARG A 28 -25.00 -0.80 -10.93
CA ARG A 28 -25.90 -0.34 -11.99
C ARG A 28 -25.16 0.50 -13.03
N ASN A 29 -24.37 1.47 -12.60
CA ASN A 29 -23.57 2.30 -13.49
C ASN A 29 -22.62 1.45 -14.34
N ILE A 30 -22.00 0.43 -13.76
CA ILE A 30 -21.11 -0.48 -14.51
C ILE A 30 -21.89 -1.29 -15.55
N ARG A 31 -23.08 -1.82 -15.20
CA ARG A 31 -23.94 -2.54 -16.15
C ARG A 31 -24.39 -1.65 -17.30
N GLU A 32 -24.79 -0.42 -17.02
CA GLU A 32 -25.18 0.55 -18.03
C GLU A 32 -24.00 0.90 -18.95
N GLY A 33 -22.82 1.17 -18.40
CA GLY A 33 -21.62 1.47 -19.17
C GLY A 33 -21.17 0.29 -20.04
N VAL A 34 -21.21 -0.93 -19.51
CA VAL A 34 -20.98 -2.16 -20.30
C VAL A 34 -21.99 -2.28 -21.44
N GLY A 35 -23.28 -2.07 -21.15
CA GLY A 35 -24.36 -2.14 -22.15
C GLY A 35 -24.22 -1.10 -23.28
N LYS A 36 -23.64 0.06 -22.98
CA LYS A 36 -23.32 1.12 -23.94
C LYS A 36 -21.99 0.93 -24.67
N GLY A 37 -21.20 -0.09 -24.30
CA GLY A 37 -19.88 -0.33 -24.89
C GLY A 37 -18.80 0.66 -24.44
N GLU A 38 -18.95 1.27 -23.27
CA GLU A 38 -17.98 2.22 -22.73
C GLU A 38 -16.61 1.55 -22.44
N ASN A 39 -15.56 2.38 -22.40
CA ASN A 39 -14.22 1.90 -22.08
C ASN A 39 -14.12 1.48 -20.61
N LEU A 40 -14.01 0.17 -20.37
CA LEU A 40 -13.88 -0.40 -19.02
C LEU A 40 -12.70 0.12 -18.20
N ILE A 41 -11.67 0.69 -18.84
CA ILE A 41 -10.56 1.34 -18.13
C ILE A 41 -11.01 2.69 -17.57
N GLU A 42 -11.67 3.52 -18.39
CA GLU A 42 -12.22 4.81 -17.95
C GLU A 42 -13.29 4.61 -16.87
N LEU A 43 -14.17 3.62 -17.06
CA LEU A 43 -15.21 3.27 -16.08
C LEU A 43 -14.63 2.85 -14.73
N PHE A 44 -13.46 2.19 -14.70
CA PHE A 44 -12.75 1.88 -13.47
C PHE A 44 -12.30 3.15 -12.75
N HIS A 45 -11.68 4.10 -13.46
CA HIS A 45 -11.22 5.36 -12.87
C HIS A 45 -12.40 6.19 -12.34
N GLN A 46 -13.47 6.31 -13.13
CA GLN A 46 -14.71 6.98 -12.69
C GLN A 46 -15.31 6.33 -11.45
N THR A 47 -15.30 4.99 -11.38
CA THR A 47 -15.77 4.25 -10.20
C THR A 47 -14.89 4.56 -9.00
N LEU A 48 -13.56 4.52 -9.14
CA LEU A 48 -12.64 4.84 -8.04
C LEU A 48 -12.82 6.27 -7.52
N ASP A 49 -12.95 7.25 -8.41
CA ASP A 49 -13.15 8.65 -8.03
C ASP A 49 -14.49 8.84 -7.30
N HIS A 50 -15.54 8.17 -7.76
CA HIS A 50 -16.83 8.17 -7.07
C HIS A 50 -16.73 7.55 -5.66
N LEU A 51 -16.07 6.40 -5.53
CA LEU A 51 -15.88 5.74 -4.24
C LEU A 51 -15.01 6.57 -3.29
N SER A 52 -13.97 7.24 -3.81
CA SER A 52 -13.13 8.17 -3.05
C SER A 52 -13.95 9.32 -2.46
N LEU A 53 -14.76 10.00 -3.29
CA LEU A 53 -15.64 11.08 -2.84
C LEU A 53 -16.62 10.59 -1.77
N LYS A 54 -17.27 9.45 -2.00
CA LYS A 54 -18.22 8.87 -1.06
C LYS A 54 -17.57 8.39 0.24
N CYS A 55 -16.32 7.96 0.18
CA CYS A 55 -15.55 7.63 1.38
C CYS A 55 -15.39 8.85 2.29
N LYS A 56 -15.07 10.01 1.72
CA LYS A 56 -14.97 11.28 2.46
C LYS A 56 -16.32 11.71 3.03
N GLU A 57 -17.37 11.70 2.21
CA GLU A 57 -18.72 12.09 2.64
C GLU A 57 -19.24 11.22 3.78
N LEU A 58 -19.11 9.90 3.67
CA LEU A 58 -19.53 8.97 4.73
C LEU A 58 -18.67 9.15 5.99
N ALA A 59 -17.36 9.34 5.84
CA ALA A 59 -16.51 9.62 7.00
C ALA A 59 -16.91 10.89 7.74
N LEU A 60 -17.28 11.96 7.03
CA LEU A 60 -17.80 13.18 7.62
C LEU A 60 -19.16 12.92 8.31
N LYS A 61 -20.10 12.28 7.61
CA LYS A 61 -21.45 11.97 8.11
C LYS A 61 -21.42 11.17 9.42
N TYR A 62 -20.53 10.18 9.51
CA TYR A 62 -20.43 9.27 10.66
C TYR A 62 -19.34 9.66 11.66
N GLY A 63 -18.79 10.87 11.58
CA GLY A 63 -17.84 11.40 12.58
C GLY A 63 -16.52 10.63 12.67
N ILE A 64 -16.05 10.05 11.55
CA ILE A 64 -14.80 9.28 11.53
C ILE A 64 -13.61 10.23 11.68
N ASN A 65 -12.69 9.90 12.60
CA ASN A 65 -11.47 10.68 12.84
C ASN A 65 -10.63 10.90 11.57
N LYS A 66 -10.18 12.15 11.37
CA LYS A 66 -9.43 12.61 10.18
C LYS A 66 -10.21 12.34 8.88
N PHE A 67 -11.51 12.67 8.88
CA PHE A 67 -12.38 12.53 7.70
C PHE A 67 -11.87 13.32 6.50
N ASP A 68 -11.17 14.44 6.73
CA ASP A 68 -10.57 15.31 5.73
C ASP A 68 -9.54 14.58 4.85
N LEU A 69 -8.89 13.54 5.38
CA LEU A 69 -7.91 12.70 4.68
C LEU A 69 -8.53 11.46 4.01
N GLN A 70 -9.81 11.16 4.26
CA GLN A 70 -10.47 9.96 3.72
C GLN A 70 -10.73 10.12 2.23
N GLY A 71 -10.36 9.11 1.43
CA GLY A 71 -10.48 9.16 -0.02
C GLY A 71 -9.49 10.10 -0.72
N VAL A 72 -8.66 10.86 -0.01
CA VAL A 72 -7.71 11.80 -0.62
C VAL A 72 -6.57 11.06 -1.31
N ARG A 73 -6.42 11.26 -2.62
CA ARG A 73 -5.37 10.64 -3.44
C ARG A 73 -3.99 11.23 -3.16
N ARG A 74 -2.98 10.36 -3.02
CA ARG A 74 -1.59 10.73 -2.71
C ARG A 74 -0.79 11.22 -3.91
N ASP A 75 -1.22 10.86 -5.11
CA ASP A 75 -0.56 11.21 -6.37
C ASP A 75 -1.10 12.50 -7.01
N GLN A 76 -2.12 13.12 -6.43
CA GLN A 76 -2.65 14.42 -6.87
C GLN A 76 -1.80 15.58 -6.31
N GLU A 77 -1.59 16.61 -7.13
CA GLU A 77 -0.74 17.77 -6.83
C GLU A 77 -1.18 18.48 -5.54
N GLU A 78 -2.46 18.84 -5.46
CA GLU A 78 -3.07 19.59 -4.34
C GLU A 78 -2.94 18.87 -2.99
N CYS A 79 -2.65 17.57 -3.03
CA CYS A 79 -2.64 16.70 -1.87
C CYS A 79 -1.27 16.05 -1.63
N PHE A 80 -0.23 16.44 -2.36
CA PHE A 80 1.10 15.88 -2.17
C PHE A 80 1.68 16.32 -0.81
N THR A 81 2.09 15.37 0.02
CA THR A 81 2.66 15.63 1.35
C THR A 81 4.09 15.13 1.49
N GLY A 82 4.70 14.72 0.37
CA GLY A 82 6.03 14.14 0.32
C GLY A 82 6.09 12.77 -0.34
N VAL A 83 7.32 12.34 -0.58
CA VAL A 83 7.68 11.10 -1.29
C VAL A 83 7.53 9.85 -0.42
N THR A 84 7.53 10.05 0.91
CA THR A 84 7.49 9.00 1.91
C THR A 84 6.13 8.98 2.59
N TYR A 85 5.54 7.79 2.67
CA TYR A 85 4.34 7.54 3.46
C TYR A 85 4.54 6.22 4.16
N VAL A 86 4.49 6.20 5.49
CA VAL A 86 4.82 5.00 6.27
C VAL A 86 3.69 4.53 7.16
N THR A 87 3.69 3.23 7.43
CA THR A 87 2.89 2.61 8.48
C THR A 87 3.82 1.81 9.40
N LEU A 88 3.96 2.25 10.66
CA LEU A 88 4.51 1.40 11.70
C LEU A 88 3.54 0.24 11.98
N MET A 89 4.01 -1.00 11.85
CA MET A 89 3.22 -2.19 12.14
C MET A 89 3.00 -2.34 13.65
N LYS A 90 1.93 -3.01 14.06
CA LYS A 90 1.75 -3.44 15.47
C LYS A 90 2.48 -4.77 15.65
N LYS A 91 2.94 -5.10 16.87
CA LYS A 91 3.49 -6.44 17.17
C LYS A 91 2.36 -7.47 17.23
N ASP A 92 1.89 -7.87 16.06
CA ASP A 92 0.88 -8.90 15.83
C ASP A 92 1.42 -9.96 14.85
N LEU A 93 0.56 -10.93 14.48
CA LEU A 93 0.92 -12.02 13.57
C LEU A 93 1.44 -11.52 12.21
N SER A 94 0.92 -10.39 11.71
CA SER A 94 1.37 -9.81 10.44
C SER A 94 2.78 -9.23 10.57
N HIS A 95 3.11 -8.60 11.70
CA HIS A 95 4.48 -8.18 12.00
C HIS A 95 5.44 -9.35 12.16
N GLU A 96 5.05 -10.38 12.91
CA GLU A 96 5.87 -11.60 13.08
C GLU A 96 6.20 -12.23 11.73
N ARG A 97 5.23 -12.31 10.81
CA ARG A 97 5.46 -12.81 9.45
C ARG A 97 6.50 -11.99 8.69
N LEU A 98 6.45 -10.66 8.77
CA LEU A 98 7.43 -9.78 8.12
C LEU A 98 8.82 -9.93 8.74
N VAL A 99 8.90 -10.05 10.07
CA VAL A 99 10.16 -10.25 10.78
C VAL A 99 10.80 -11.59 10.42
N THR A 100 10.05 -12.69 10.41
CA THR A 100 10.53 -14.01 10.00
C THR A 100 11.05 -13.98 8.56
N MET A 101 10.30 -13.32 7.66
CA MET A 101 10.72 -13.14 6.28
C MET A 101 12.04 -12.36 6.15
N ILE A 102 12.26 -11.33 6.96
CA ILE A 102 13.53 -10.58 7.00
C ILE A 102 14.64 -11.45 7.59
N GLU A 103 14.37 -12.21 8.66
CA GLU A 103 15.32 -13.17 9.26
C GLU A 103 15.81 -14.18 8.23
N GLU A 104 14.91 -14.82 7.48
CA GLU A 104 15.27 -15.79 6.45
C GLU A 104 16.21 -15.20 5.38
N LEU A 105 15.98 -13.95 4.99
CA LEU A 105 16.85 -13.23 4.05
C LEU A 105 18.22 -12.93 4.67
N LEU A 106 18.26 -12.48 5.93
CA LEU A 106 19.50 -12.21 6.66
C LEU A 106 20.34 -13.47 6.86
N GLN A 107 19.70 -14.62 7.11
CA GLN A 107 20.36 -15.92 7.20
C GLN A 107 20.94 -16.36 5.85
N LYS A 108 20.19 -16.21 4.75
CA LYS A 108 20.67 -16.54 3.39
C LYS A 108 21.93 -15.77 2.99
N ILE A 109 22.05 -14.51 3.41
CA ILE A 109 23.23 -13.67 3.15
C ILE A 109 24.32 -13.79 4.23
N HIS A 110 24.14 -14.68 5.23
CA HIS A 110 25.08 -14.90 6.33
C HIS A 110 25.43 -13.61 7.09
N TYR A 111 24.43 -12.82 7.48
CA TYR A 111 24.67 -11.61 8.28
C TYR A 111 25.24 -11.96 9.67
N PRO A 112 26.27 -11.24 10.18
CA PRO A 112 26.97 -10.11 9.56
C PRO A 112 28.13 -10.56 8.65
N THR A 113 28.08 -10.22 7.36
CA THR A 113 29.24 -10.34 6.46
C THR A 113 29.73 -8.93 6.06
N GLN A 114 31.01 -8.63 6.26
CA GLN A 114 31.59 -7.28 6.14
C GLN A 114 31.49 -6.63 4.74
N SER A 115 31.24 -7.42 3.68
CA SER A 115 31.29 -6.99 2.28
C SER A 115 29.92 -6.86 1.59
N PHE A 116 28.82 -7.10 2.30
CA PHE A 116 27.52 -7.23 1.66
C PHE A 116 26.86 -5.87 1.38
N LYS A 117 26.47 -5.64 0.12
CA LYS A 117 25.72 -4.45 -0.30
C LYS A 117 24.25 -4.72 -0.67
N ARG A 118 23.93 -5.86 -1.32
CA ARG A 118 22.58 -6.12 -1.88
C ARG A 118 22.38 -7.60 -2.24
N TYR A 119 21.19 -8.15 -1.99
CA TYR A 119 20.78 -9.50 -2.42
C TYR A 119 19.38 -9.45 -2.99
N ARG A 120 19.16 -10.18 -4.09
CA ARG A 120 17.84 -10.33 -4.70
C ARG A 120 17.43 -11.79 -4.72
N GLU A 121 16.21 -12.04 -4.27
CA GLU A 121 15.48 -13.29 -4.39
C GLU A 121 14.43 -13.16 -5.51
N GLU A 122 14.43 -14.10 -6.44
CA GLU A 122 13.47 -14.17 -7.55
C GLU A 122 12.42 -15.24 -7.24
N PHE A 123 11.12 -14.90 -7.36
CA PHE A 123 10.05 -15.88 -7.18
C PHE A 123 9.65 -16.49 -8.53
N PRO A 124 9.31 -17.79 -8.58
CA PRO A 124 8.84 -18.41 -9.82
C PRO A 124 7.70 -17.61 -10.45
N THR A 125 7.80 -17.31 -11.74
CA THR A 125 6.72 -16.65 -12.48
C THR A 125 5.54 -17.61 -12.54
N GLU A 126 4.43 -17.24 -11.91
CA GLU A 126 3.21 -18.02 -12.02
C GLU A 126 2.62 -17.83 -13.43
N GLN A 127 2.67 -18.90 -14.24
CA GLN A 127 2.30 -18.86 -15.67
C GLN A 127 0.87 -18.32 -15.93
N GLY A 128 -0.01 -18.37 -14.93
CA GLY A 128 -1.38 -17.81 -15.00
C GLY A 128 -1.48 -16.30 -14.71
N LEU A 129 -0.58 -15.72 -13.92
CA LEU A 129 -0.70 -14.33 -13.46
C LEU A 129 0.00 -13.33 -14.37
N LYS A 130 0.93 -13.79 -15.23
CA LYS A 130 1.79 -12.94 -16.08
C LYS A 130 2.46 -11.81 -15.29
N ARG A 131 2.85 -12.14 -14.06
CA ARG A 131 3.45 -11.28 -13.06
C ARG A 131 4.62 -12.03 -12.46
N HIS A 132 5.76 -11.36 -12.40
CA HIS A 132 6.94 -11.90 -11.76
C HIS A 132 7.25 -11.03 -10.55
N LEU A 133 7.28 -11.66 -9.38
CA LEU A 133 7.61 -11.00 -8.13
C LEU A 133 9.10 -11.24 -7.85
N SER A 134 9.77 -10.21 -7.37
CA SER A 134 11.11 -10.33 -6.81
C SER A 134 11.23 -9.49 -5.55
N ARG A 135 12.13 -9.89 -4.68
CA ARG A 135 12.38 -9.20 -3.41
C ARG A 135 13.86 -8.96 -3.27
N GLU A 136 14.19 -7.80 -2.74
CA GLU A 136 15.57 -7.38 -2.62
C GLU A 136 15.83 -6.84 -1.21
N ILE A 137 16.90 -7.31 -0.59
CA ILE A 137 17.35 -6.84 0.72
C ILE A 137 18.61 -5.99 0.54
N THR A 138 18.58 -4.81 1.14
CA THR A 138 19.70 -3.86 1.21
C THR A 138 19.96 -3.54 2.68
N ILE A 139 21.24 -3.59 3.06
CA ILE A 139 21.69 -3.25 4.42
C ILE A 139 22.43 -1.94 4.32
N TYR A 140 22.03 -0.97 5.12
CA TYR A 140 22.68 0.32 5.22
C TYR A 140 23.28 0.48 6.61
N LYS A 141 24.58 0.70 6.66
CA LYS A 141 25.23 1.03 7.94
C LYS A 141 24.84 2.43 8.37
N GLU A 142 24.60 2.62 9.66
CA GLU A 142 24.23 3.94 10.18
C GLU A 142 25.25 5.04 9.83
N GLU A 143 26.54 4.71 9.75
CA GLU A 143 27.60 5.66 9.34
C GLU A 143 27.56 5.99 7.85
N GLU A 144 27.16 5.05 6.99
CA GLU A 144 27.08 5.25 5.54
C GLU A 144 25.91 6.14 5.13
N LEU A 145 24.88 6.22 5.98
CA LEU A 145 23.67 6.95 5.67
C LEU A 145 23.79 8.46 5.88
N GLU A 146 24.92 8.95 6.43
CA GLU A 146 25.14 10.37 6.77
C GLU A 146 23.84 11.00 7.28
N ILE A 147 23.20 10.34 8.26
CA ILE A 147 21.88 10.74 8.77
C ILE A 147 22.07 12.02 9.60
N TYR A 148 22.32 13.14 8.94
CA TYR A 148 22.26 14.44 9.57
C TYR A 148 20.81 14.67 9.93
N SER A 149 20.46 15.01 11.17
CA SER A 149 19.08 15.41 11.53
C SER A 149 18.57 16.61 10.70
N THR A 150 19.48 17.33 10.04
CA THR A 150 19.22 18.48 9.17
C THR A 150 20.28 18.49 8.05
N PRO A 151 19.92 18.60 6.76
CA PRO A 151 20.93 18.76 5.71
C PRO A 151 21.79 19.99 5.98
N SER A 152 23.08 19.93 5.61
CA SER A 152 23.93 21.12 5.66
C SER A 152 23.41 22.20 4.70
N PHE A 153 23.85 23.44 4.87
CA PHE A 153 23.49 24.54 3.96
C PHE A 153 23.88 24.21 2.51
N GLU A 154 25.08 23.64 2.32
CA GLU A 154 25.61 23.24 1.01
C GLU A 154 24.76 22.12 0.40
N GLU A 155 24.34 21.14 1.21
CA GLU A 155 23.50 20.05 0.74
C GLU A 155 22.09 20.54 0.38
N CYS A 156 21.51 21.42 1.19
CA CYS A 156 20.23 22.06 0.88
C CYS A 156 20.32 22.86 -0.44
N LEU A 157 21.39 23.65 -0.62
CA LEU A 157 21.64 24.41 -1.85
C LEU A 157 21.76 23.48 -3.06
N ARG A 158 22.55 22.40 -2.95
CA ARG A 158 22.73 21.40 -4.02
C ARG A 158 21.40 20.76 -4.42
N LEU A 159 20.60 20.33 -3.44
CA LEU A 159 19.29 19.73 -3.69
C LEU A 159 18.32 20.74 -4.33
N CYS A 160 18.30 21.99 -3.87
CA CYS A 160 17.46 23.03 -4.48
C CYS A 160 17.83 23.28 -5.95
N GLN A 161 19.14 23.35 -6.26
CA GLN A 161 19.63 23.49 -7.63
C GLN A 161 19.24 22.31 -8.52
N LEU A 162 19.41 21.07 -8.03
CA LEU A 162 18.96 19.88 -8.75
C LEU A 162 17.45 19.92 -9.01
N CYS A 163 16.66 20.33 -8.03
CA CYS A 163 15.20 20.39 -8.16
C CYS A 163 14.70 21.61 -8.96
N SER A 164 15.58 22.54 -9.36
CA SER A 164 15.19 23.86 -9.89
C SER A 164 14.24 24.61 -8.94
N PHE A 165 14.50 24.49 -7.64
CA PHE A 165 13.73 25.09 -6.55
C PHE A 165 14.45 26.34 -6.00
N SER A 166 13.72 27.21 -5.30
CA SER A 166 14.31 28.39 -4.65
C SER A 166 15.47 27.99 -3.76
N SER A 167 16.63 28.63 -3.96
CA SER A 167 17.84 28.34 -3.21
C SER A 167 17.87 29.12 -1.89
N PRO A 168 18.45 28.55 -0.81
CA PRO A 168 18.65 29.29 0.43
C PRO A 168 19.72 30.37 0.23
N GLU A 169 19.45 31.58 0.70
CA GLU A 169 20.42 32.69 0.65
C GLU A 169 21.40 32.64 1.84
N ASN A 170 20.99 32.01 2.94
CA ASN A 170 21.77 31.90 4.16
C ASN A 170 21.40 30.61 4.95
N PRO A 171 22.25 30.17 5.89
CA PRO A 171 22.03 28.94 6.65
C PRO A 171 20.72 28.87 7.45
N SER A 172 20.18 30.01 7.91
CA SER A 172 18.94 30.05 8.67
C SER A 172 17.70 29.68 7.83
N GLN A 173 17.74 29.83 6.51
CA GLN A 173 16.62 29.49 5.62
C GLN A 173 16.61 28.01 5.19
N SER A 174 17.71 27.27 5.39
CA SER A 174 17.88 25.92 4.85
C SER A 174 16.82 24.93 5.31
N LEU A 175 16.44 24.98 6.60
CA LEU A 175 15.49 24.02 7.16
C LEU A 175 14.10 24.18 6.53
N ASP A 176 13.58 25.41 6.50
CA ASP A 176 12.25 25.71 5.97
C ASP A 176 12.21 25.43 4.46
N LEU A 177 13.25 25.82 3.71
CA LEU A 177 13.34 25.53 2.28
C LEU A 177 13.45 24.03 2.00
N TYR A 178 14.19 23.29 2.81
CA TYR A 178 14.27 21.84 2.69
C TYR A 178 12.92 21.17 2.94
N GLN A 179 12.17 21.59 3.97
CA GLN A 179 10.82 21.07 4.23
C GLN A 179 9.85 21.41 3.08
N ASN A 180 9.93 22.62 2.54
CA ASN A 180 9.14 23.04 1.39
C ASN A 180 9.50 22.25 0.12
N LEU A 181 10.78 21.96 -0.09
CA LEU A 181 11.27 21.14 -1.21
C LEU A 181 10.73 19.70 -1.13
N LEU A 182 10.76 19.07 0.05
CA LEU A 182 10.25 17.72 0.26
C LEU A 182 8.73 17.59 0.05
N THR A 183 7.99 18.67 0.28
CA THR A 183 6.53 18.73 0.11
C THR A 183 6.10 19.32 -1.24
N ASN A 184 7.04 19.68 -2.10
CA ASN A 184 6.77 20.14 -3.45
C ASN A 184 6.88 18.99 -4.45
N LYS A 185 5.75 18.64 -5.09
CA LYS A 185 5.69 17.49 -5.99
C LYS A 185 6.57 17.66 -7.23
N GLN A 186 6.59 18.86 -7.83
CA GLN A 186 7.39 19.13 -9.02
C GLN A 186 8.89 19.10 -8.72
N ALA A 187 9.32 19.64 -7.58
CA ALA A 187 10.71 19.57 -7.12
C ALA A 187 11.15 18.11 -6.92
N MET A 188 10.32 17.29 -6.28
CA MET A 188 10.60 15.86 -6.06
C MET A 188 10.59 15.03 -7.33
N LEU A 189 9.72 15.35 -8.29
CA LEU A 189 9.76 14.75 -9.61
C LEU A 189 11.06 15.12 -10.35
N ALA A 190 11.44 16.39 -10.34
CA ALA A 190 12.69 16.86 -10.94
C ALA A 190 13.92 16.19 -10.30
N LEU A 191 13.93 16.01 -8.98
CA LEU A 191 14.99 15.28 -8.29
C LEU A 191 15.06 13.83 -8.76
N LYS A 192 13.91 13.14 -8.82
CA LYS A 192 13.83 11.75 -9.28
C LYS A 192 14.39 11.57 -10.69
N GLU A 193 14.13 12.52 -11.58
CA GLU A 193 14.60 12.51 -12.96
C GLU A 193 16.08 12.84 -13.11
N LYS A 194 16.58 13.86 -12.37
CA LYS A 194 17.96 14.34 -12.49
C LYS A 194 18.96 13.57 -11.64
N SER A 195 18.53 13.07 -10.47
CA SER A 195 19.36 12.27 -9.56
C SER A 195 18.51 11.26 -8.79
N PHE A 196 18.25 10.12 -9.42
CA PHE A 196 17.49 9.03 -8.81
C PHE A 196 18.11 8.52 -7.49
N GLN A 197 19.45 8.55 -7.38
CA GLN A 197 20.15 8.14 -6.15
C GLN A 197 19.87 9.09 -4.98
N ASP A 198 19.91 10.41 -5.21
CA ASP A 198 19.58 11.40 -4.18
C ASP A 198 18.12 11.28 -3.77
N TYR A 199 17.22 11.07 -4.73
CA TYR A 199 15.81 10.81 -4.47
C TYR A 199 15.59 9.60 -3.55
N GLN A 200 16.25 8.47 -3.84
CA GLN A 200 16.17 7.27 -3.01
C GLN A 200 16.77 7.49 -1.61
N LYS A 201 17.92 8.20 -1.52
CA LYS A 201 18.54 8.55 -0.23
C LYS A 201 17.59 9.38 0.62
N LEU A 202 16.95 10.41 0.06
CA LEU A 202 15.98 11.25 0.77
C LEU A 202 14.76 10.46 1.24
N LYS A 203 14.16 9.64 0.36
CA LYS A 203 12.99 8.81 0.71
C LYS A 203 13.29 7.90 1.91
N LEU A 204 14.42 7.19 1.86
CA LEU A 204 14.87 6.30 2.94
C LEU A 204 15.16 7.09 4.21
N TYR A 205 15.87 8.21 4.09
CA TYR A 205 16.21 9.08 5.21
C TYR A 205 14.96 9.59 5.95
N SER A 206 13.95 10.08 5.21
CA SER A 206 12.67 10.50 5.80
C SER A 206 12.00 9.38 6.59
N ALA A 207 12.02 8.14 6.08
CA ALA A 207 11.45 6.99 6.78
C ALA A 207 12.23 6.64 8.05
N ILE A 208 13.57 6.69 8.00
CA ILE A 208 14.44 6.45 9.16
C ILE A 208 14.23 7.49 10.26
N LEU A 209 14.10 8.77 9.89
CA LEU A 209 13.83 9.85 10.85
C LEU A 209 12.51 9.62 11.61
N GLU A 210 11.45 9.21 10.91
CA GLU A 210 10.17 8.90 11.56
C GLU A 210 10.32 7.77 12.59
N ILE A 211 11.11 6.74 12.29
CA ILE A 211 11.40 5.65 13.23
C ILE A 211 12.24 6.17 14.41
N LYS A 212 13.31 6.93 14.16
CA LYS A 212 14.17 7.47 15.23
C LYS A 212 13.41 8.42 16.16
N HIS A 213 12.43 9.17 15.65
CA HIS A 213 11.56 10.00 16.49
C HIS A 213 10.75 9.17 17.49
N LEU A 214 10.26 7.99 17.07
CA LEU A 214 9.52 7.07 17.93
C LEU A 214 10.45 6.24 18.84
N TYR A 215 11.67 5.97 18.38
CA TYR A 215 12.66 5.15 19.07
C TYR A 215 14.00 5.91 19.20
N PRO A 216 14.09 6.95 20.05
CA PRO A 216 15.27 7.82 20.13
C PRO A 216 16.51 7.13 20.71
N ARG A 217 16.36 5.94 21.28
CA ARG A 217 17.46 5.14 21.86
C ARG A 217 18.13 4.20 20.85
N LEU A 218 17.74 4.22 19.59
CA LEU A 218 18.39 3.43 18.54
C LEU A 218 19.76 4.03 18.23
N VAL A 219 20.81 3.36 18.69
CA VAL A 219 22.21 3.72 18.47
C VAL A 219 22.96 2.47 17.99
N LYS A 220 23.87 2.64 17.02
CA LYS A 220 24.71 1.56 16.45
C LYS A 220 23.88 0.45 15.80
N VAL A 221 22.90 0.86 15.00
CA VAL A 221 22.06 -0.07 14.24
C VAL A 221 22.46 -0.10 12.78
N ASP A 222 22.27 -1.25 12.12
CA ASP A 222 22.18 -1.30 10.67
C ASP A 222 20.71 -1.24 10.27
N TRP A 223 20.41 -0.49 9.21
CA TRP A 223 19.07 -0.36 8.66
C TRP A 223 18.87 -1.40 7.57
N ILE A 224 17.81 -2.20 7.71
CA ILE A 224 17.46 -3.26 6.77
C ILE A 224 16.26 -2.79 5.97
N LEU A 225 16.46 -2.62 4.66
CA LEU A 225 15.39 -2.29 3.72
C LEU A 225 15.13 -3.49 2.83
N VAL A 226 13.90 -3.98 2.84
CA VAL A 226 13.42 -5.02 1.94
C VAL A 226 12.43 -4.42 0.95
N THR A 227 12.80 -4.42 -0.33
CA THR A 227 12.01 -3.85 -1.43
C THR A 227 11.33 -4.97 -2.22
N GLN A 228 10.01 -4.92 -2.33
CA GLN A 228 9.26 -5.80 -3.22
C GLN A 228 9.10 -5.19 -4.62
N ASN A 229 9.24 -6.04 -5.63
CA ASN A 229 9.21 -5.62 -7.03
C ASN A 229 8.26 -6.52 -7.81
N LEU A 230 7.38 -5.89 -8.58
CA LEU A 230 6.45 -6.57 -9.47
C LEU A 230 6.79 -6.23 -10.92
N GLN A 231 7.05 -7.25 -11.74
CA GLN A 231 7.21 -7.08 -13.17
C GLN A 231 5.91 -7.46 -13.89
N VAL A 232 5.39 -6.52 -14.67
CA VAL A 232 4.18 -6.69 -15.48
C VAL A 232 4.52 -6.32 -16.93
N LYS A 233 4.43 -7.30 -17.84
CA LYS A 233 4.75 -7.12 -19.27
C LYS A 233 6.12 -6.45 -19.52
N GLY A 234 7.15 -6.94 -18.83
CA GLY A 234 8.51 -6.42 -18.95
C GLY A 234 8.79 -5.15 -18.13
N LYS A 235 7.77 -4.40 -17.70
CA LYS A 235 7.95 -3.20 -16.88
C LYS A 235 7.97 -3.55 -15.38
N ARG A 236 8.99 -3.08 -14.67
CA ARG A 236 9.16 -3.30 -13.23
C ARG A 236 8.54 -2.15 -12.43
N TYR A 237 7.83 -2.50 -11.37
CA TYR A 237 7.22 -1.58 -10.42
C TYR A 237 7.75 -1.91 -9.03
N GLU A 238 8.30 -0.92 -8.35
CA GLU A 238 8.58 -1.01 -6.92
C GLU A 238 7.25 -0.95 -6.17
N LEU A 239 6.96 -1.97 -5.36
CA LEU A 239 5.77 -2.04 -4.52
C LEU A 239 6.05 -1.35 -3.17
N SER A 240 5.49 -1.87 -2.08
CA SER A 240 5.83 -1.45 -0.73
C SER A 240 7.21 -1.99 -0.33
N GLU A 241 7.85 -1.26 0.57
CA GLU A 241 9.13 -1.63 1.16
C GLU A 241 8.98 -1.82 2.66
N TYR A 242 9.86 -2.63 3.26
CA TYR A 242 9.84 -2.93 4.67
C TYR A 242 11.17 -2.48 5.27
N LEU A 243 11.09 -1.50 6.16
CA LEU A 243 12.23 -0.95 6.87
C LEU A 243 12.21 -1.45 8.31
N THR A 244 13.33 -2.02 8.74
CA THR A 244 13.58 -2.38 10.14
C THR A 244 15.04 -2.08 10.49
N TRP A 245 15.45 -2.38 11.71
CA TRP A 245 16.80 -2.17 12.20
C TRP A 245 17.32 -3.40 12.93
N ILE A 246 18.64 -3.58 12.91
CA ILE A 246 19.34 -4.64 13.63
C ILE A 246 20.51 -4.05 14.42
N PHE A 247 20.67 -4.47 15.67
CA PHE A 247 21.80 -4.02 16.49
C PHE A 247 23.08 -4.76 16.07
N ARG A 248 24.18 -4.05 15.86
CA ARG A 248 25.44 -4.65 15.36
C ARG A 248 26.31 -5.29 16.45
N ASP A 249 26.49 -4.57 17.55
CA ASP A 249 27.50 -4.89 18.55
C ASP A 249 26.96 -5.84 19.64
N ILE A 250 26.26 -6.90 19.23
CA ILE A 250 25.65 -7.88 20.14
C ILE A 250 25.87 -9.31 19.66
N GLU A 251 25.92 -10.25 20.61
CA GLU A 251 26.23 -11.66 20.37
C GLU A 251 25.26 -12.33 19.38
N ASN A 252 23.97 -12.02 19.46
CA ASN A 252 22.95 -12.54 18.55
C ASN A 252 22.07 -11.42 17.98
N PRO A 253 22.49 -10.78 16.87
CA PRO A 253 21.83 -9.61 16.33
C PRO A 253 20.44 -9.90 15.76
N ILE A 254 20.27 -11.06 15.10
CA ILE A 254 19.00 -11.49 14.51
C ILE A 254 17.97 -11.81 15.59
N GLU A 255 18.34 -12.52 16.66
CA GLU A 255 17.41 -12.83 17.75
C GLU A 255 16.95 -11.57 18.50
N LYS A 256 17.84 -10.58 18.69
CA LYS A 256 17.43 -9.31 19.29
C LYS A 256 16.51 -8.51 18.36
N MET A 257 16.78 -8.49 17.05
CA MET A 257 15.88 -7.87 16.07
C MET A 257 14.48 -8.46 16.18
N LYS A 258 14.34 -9.79 16.24
CA LYS A 258 13.02 -10.45 16.34
C LYS A 258 12.23 -10.02 17.57
N LYS A 259 12.91 -9.84 18.70
CA LYS A 259 12.29 -9.46 19.97
C LYS A 259 11.93 -7.97 20.02
N GLU A 260 12.83 -7.12 19.55
CA GLU A 260 12.77 -5.68 19.82
C GLU A 260 12.37 -4.84 18.62
N ALA A 261 12.83 -5.18 17.42
CA ALA A 261 12.65 -4.35 16.25
C ALA A 261 11.18 -4.27 15.81
N MET A 262 10.86 -3.18 15.14
CA MET A 262 9.56 -2.97 14.51
C MET A 262 9.74 -2.88 13.00
N VAL A 263 8.86 -3.56 12.27
CA VAL A 263 8.78 -3.37 10.83
C VAL A 263 7.92 -2.15 10.51
N THR A 264 8.48 -1.23 9.73
CA THR A 264 7.79 -0.09 9.15
C THR A 264 7.57 -0.34 7.67
N ILE A 265 6.32 -0.28 7.22
CA ILE A 265 5.98 -0.35 5.80
C ILE A 265 6.16 1.05 5.20
N ILE A 266 7.05 1.18 4.22
CA ILE A 266 7.12 2.34 3.34
C ILE A 266 6.22 2.04 2.14
N HIS A 267 5.13 2.80 2.01
CA HIS A 267 4.17 2.61 0.93
C HIS A 267 4.75 3.04 -0.42
N GLN A 268 4.17 2.53 -1.51
CA GLN A 268 4.64 2.83 -2.86
C GLN A 268 4.80 4.34 -3.09
N ASP A 269 5.85 4.66 -3.84
CA ASP A 269 6.18 6.00 -4.31
C ASP A 269 4.96 6.64 -4.99
N PRO A 270 4.56 7.86 -4.59
CA PRO A 270 3.38 8.52 -5.16
C PRO A 270 3.43 8.70 -6.68
N PHE A 271 4.62 8.83 -7.28
CA PHE A 271 4.79 8.93 -8.73
C PHE A 271 4.55 7.62 -9.49
N LEU A 272 4.48 6.49 -8.78
CA LEU A 272 4.18 5.17 -9.35
C LEU A 272 2.69 4.79 -9.23
N ILE A 273 1.91 5.52 -8.43
CA ILE A 273 0.50 5.20 -8.15
C ILE A 273 -0.34 5.24 -9.44
N SER A 274 -0.30 6.32 -10.22
CA SER A 274 -1.13 6.42 -11.43
C SER A 274 -0.78 5.35 -12.47
N PRO A 275 0.51 5.09 -12.80
CA PRO A 275 0.90 3.96 -13.64
C PRO A 275 0.46 2.58 -13.11
N MET A 276 0.44 2.40 -11.79
CA MET A 276 -0.03 1.17 -11.17
C MET A 276 -1.54 1.02 -11.27
N LEU A 277 -2.30 2.10 -11.10
CA LEU A 277 -3.76 2.11 -11.28
C LEU A 277 -4.18 1.77 -12.71
N GLU A 278 -3.39 2.15 -13.72
CA GLU A 278 -3.60 1.68 -15.10
C GLU A 278 -3.46 0.16 -15.25
N ASN A 279 -2.56 -0.47 -14.48
CA ASN A 279 -2.47 -1.95 -14.45
C ASN A 279 -3.68 -2.56 -13.75
N ILE A 280 -4.10 -1.97 -12.64
CA ILE A 280 -5.28 -2.39 -11.86
C ILE A 280 -6.56 -2.25 -12.69
N ALA A 281 -6.71 -1.19 -13.48
CA ALA A 281 -7.83 -0.99 -14.39
C ALA A 281 -7.94 -2.15 -15.40
N ARG A 282 -6.80 -2.68 -15.87
CA ARG A 282 -6.79 -3.86 -16.77
C ARG A 282 -7.19 -5.15 -16.06
N ILE A 283 -6.92 -5.28 -14.76
CA ILE A 283 -7.41 -6.40 -13.94
C ILE A 283 -8.92 -6.28 -13.78
N PHE A 284 -9.42 -5.10 -13.43
CA PHE A 284 -10.86 -4.81 -13.35
C PHE A 284 -11.57 -5.14 -14.67
N LYS A 285 -11.05 -4.66 -15.80
CA LYS A 285 -11.56 -4.96 -17.14
C LYS A 285 -11.65 -6.46 -17.41
N LYS A 286 -10.66 -7.26 -16.98
CA LYS A 286 -10.72 -8.73 -17.11
C LYS A 286 -11.79 -9.32 -16.20
N ALA A 287 -11.86 -8.89 -14.95
CA ALA A 287 -12.85 -9.36 -13.98
C ALA A 287 -14.28 -9.13 -14.49
N ILE A 288 -14.58 -7.95 -15.03
CA ILE A 288 -15.91 -7.59 -15.57
C ILE A 288 -16.28 -8.39 -16.83
N ARG A 289 -15.29 -8.77 -17.66
CA ARG A 289 -15.52 -9.50 -18.92
C ARG A 289 -15.80 -10.99 -18.74
N TYR A 290 -15.45 -11.57 -17.59
CA TYR A 290 -15.78 -12.97 -17.34
C TYR A 290 -17.29 -13.17 -17.29
N ASN A 291 -17.76 -14.31 -17.79
CA ASN A 291 -19.13 -14.75 -17.49
C ASN A 291 -19.20 -15.15 -16.01
N ARG A 292 -20.34 -14.89 -15.34
CA ARG A 292 -20.63 -15.29 -13.94
C ARG A 292 -20.21 -16.73 -13.62
N TYR A 293 -20.35 -17.67 -14.57
CA TYR A 293 -19.96 -19.07 -14.37
C TYR A 293 -18.45 -19.31 -14.16
N HIS A 294 -17.60 -18.31 -14.41
CA HIS A 294 -16.15 -18.37 -14.20
C HIS A 294 -15.72 -17.82 -12.83
N LEU A 295 -16.44 -18.17 -11.75
CA LEU A 295 -16.21 -17.62 -10.42
C LEU A 295 -14.74 -17.74 -9.95
N SER A 296 -14.07 -18.88 -10.18
CA SER A 296 -12.66 -19.04 -9.81
C SER A 296 -11.74 -18.03 -10.50
N LEU A 297 -11.98 -17.72 -11.78
CA LEU A 297 -11.20 -16.73 -12.52
C LEU A 297 -11.51 -15.31 -12.03
N ILE A 298 -12.78 -15.02 -11.71
CA ILE A 298 -13.21 -13.75 -11.12
C ILE A 298 -12.50 -13.54 -9.78
N LYS A 299 -12.55 -14.53 -8.87
CA LYS A 299 -11.87 -14.49 -7.57
C LYS A 299 -10.38 -14.23 -7.71
N LYS A 300 -9.69 -14.93 -8.63
CA LYS A 300 -8.27 -14.68 -8.91
C LYS A 300 -7.99 -13.25 -9.38
N GLN A 301 -8.82 -12.67 -10.25
CA GLN A 301 -8.65 -11.26 -10.64
C GLN A 301 -8.92 -10.31 -9.48
N VAL A 302 -9.92 -10.59 -8.65
CA VAL A 302 -10.25 -9.76 -7.49
C VAL A 302 -9.15 -9.80 -6.44
N ALA A 303 -8.62 -10.99 -6.10
CA ALA A 303 -7.47 -11.14 -5.22
C ALA A 303 -6.29 -10.31 -5.74
N LEU A 304 -5.99 -10.43 -7.03
CA LEU A 304 -4.90 -9.69 -7.64
C LEU A 304 -5.12 -8.16 -7.62
N LEU A 305 -6.35 -7.71 -7.85
CA LEU A 305 -6.74 -6.30 -7.72
C LEU A 305 -6.56 -5.82 -6.28
N ARG A 306 -6.93 -6.62 -5.28
CA ARG A 306 -6.73 -6.32 -3.85
C ARG A 306 -5.26 -6.20 -3.51
N TYR A 307 -4.44 -7.13 -3.99
CA TYR A 307 -2.99 -7.12 -3.79
C TYR A 307 -2.35 -5.85 -4.35
N GLU A 308 -2.60 -5.56 -5.64
CA GLU A 308 -2.01 -4.41 -6.31
C GLU A 308 -2.50 -3.07 -5.71
N LEU A 309 -3.77 -2.95 -5.30
CA LEU A 309 -4.28 -1.76 -4.61
C LEU A 309 -3.68 -1.56 -3.22
N ALA A 310 -3.49 -2.64 -2.46
CA ALA A 310 -2.88 -2.57 -1.14
C ALA A 310 -1.44 -2.05 -1.23
N HIS A 311 -0.65 -2.56 -2.17
CA HIS A 311 0.71 -2.06 -2.38
C HIS A 311 0.77 -0.64 -2.95
N ALA A 312 -0.12 -0.30 -3.90
CA ALA A 312 -0.17 1.05 -4.44
C ALA A 312 -0.52 2.09 -3.38
N THR A 313 -1.36 1.73 -2.40
CA THR A 313 -1.86 2.64 -1.34
C THR A 313 -2.17 4.05 -1.90
N PRO A 314 -3.14 4.14 -2.84
CA PRO A 314 -3.40 5.39 -3.57
C PRO A 314 -3.93 6.52 -2.69
N TYR A 315 -4.48 6.19 -1.51
CA TYR A 315 -5.19 7.13 -0.64
C TYR A 315 -4.43 7.37 0.67
N LYS A 316 -4.49 8.60 1.19
CA LYS A 316 -3.98 8.94 2.52
C LYS A 316 -4.73 8.16 3.60
N ARG A 317 -6.08 8.14 3.55
CA ARG A 317 -6.94 7.29 4.39
C ARG A 317 -8.09 6.69 3.59
N GLY A 318 -8.67 5.61 4.11
CA GLY A 318 -9.87 4.99 3.52
C GLY A 318 -9.60 3.98 2.42
N GLY A 319 -8.32 3.73 2.09
CA GLY A 319 -7.95 2.80 1.03
C GLY A 319 -8.47 1.37 1.25
N ASN A 320 -8.57 0.90 2.50
CA ASN A 320 -9.17 -0.40 2.81
C ASN A 320 -10.69 -0.45 2.55
N SER A 321 -11.41 0.61 2.89
CA SER A 321 -12.85 0.70 2.62
C SER A 321 -13.13 0.77 1.13
N ILE A 322 -12.38 1.59 0.40
CA ILE A 322 -12.55 1.75 -1.05
C ILE A 322 -12.23 0.45 -1.80
N SER A 323 -11.14 -0.25 -1.43
CA SER A 323 -10.82 -1.55 -2.03
C SER A 323 -11.87 -2.61 -1.71
N TRP A 324 -12.43 -2.59 -0.49
CA TRP A 324 -13.53 -3.46 -0.08
C TRP A 324 -14.83 -3.19 -0.85
N TRP A 325 -15.20 -1.94 -1.04
CA TRP A 325 -16.37 -1.59 -1.84
C TRP A 325 -16.20 -2.01 -3.30
N LEU A 326 -15.02 -1.77 -3.89
CA LEU A 326 -14.74 -2.16 -5.27
C LEU A 326 -14.80 -3.68 -5.47
N GLU A 327 -14.27 -4.45 -4.52
CA GLU A 327 -14.39 -5.90 -4.50
C GLU A 327 -15.85 -6.37 -4.49
N ARG A 328 -16.68 -5.82 -3.59
CA ARG A 328 -18.12 -6.12 -3.53
C ARG A 328 -18.84 -5.73 -4.82
N ILE A 329 -18.49 -4.59 -5.42
CA ILE A 329 -19.04 -4.16 -6.70
C ILE A 329 -18.76 -5.18 -7.80
N ILE A 330 -17.54 -5.72 -7.88
CA ILE A 330 -17.18 -6.72 -8.90
C ILE A 330 -17.99 -8.01 -8.69
N PHE A 331 -18.09 -8.53 -7.47
CA PHE A 331 -18.90 -9.74 -7.21
C PHE A 331 -20.39 -9.50 -7.47
N ASN A 332 -20.94 -8.38 -6.99
CA ASN A 332 -22.35 -8.04 -7.17
C ASN A 332 -22.70 -7.81 -8.66
N TYR A 333 -21.77 -7.28 -9.45
CA TYR A 333 -21.93 -7.20 -10.91
C TYR A 333 -22.23 -8.59 -11.52
N HIS A 334 -21.53 -9.62 -11.03
CA HIS A 334 -21.68 -11.03 -11.42
C HIS A 334 -22.77 -11.81 -10.67
N GLN A 335 -23.64 -11.13 -9.91
CA GLN A 335 -24.73 -11.73 -9.12
C GLN A 335 -24.27 -12.60 -7.94
N TYR A 336 -23.12 -12.23 -7.37
CA TYR A 336 -22.54 -12.88 -6.22
C TYR A 336 -22.46 -11.93 -5.03
N GLU A 337 -22.79 -12.39 -3.82
CA GLU A 337 -22.57 -11.66 -2.58
C GLU A 337 -21.36 -12.26 -1.83
N PRO A 338 -20.30 -11.49 -1.56
CA PRO A 338 -19.18 -11.95 -0.75
C PRO A 338 -19.54 -11.91 0.74
N ILE A 339 -19.17 -12.95 1.47
CA ILE A 339 -19.35 -13.10 2.92
C ILE A 339 -17.99 -13.34 3.55
N TYR A 340 -17.58 -12.42 4.42
CA TYR A 340 -16.26 -12.43 5.05
C TYR A 340 -16.26 -13.36 6.25
N LEU A 341 -15.33 -14.31 6.27
CA LEU A 341 -15.29 -15.39 7.26
C LEU A 341 -14.56 -15.00 8.54
N ASN A 342 -13.61 -14.06 8.43
CA ASN A 342 -12.83 -13.52 9.53
C ASN A 342 -12.71 -12.00 9.33
N ASP A 343 -12.26 -11.26 10.37
CA ASP A 343 -11.90 -9.83 10.27
C ASP A 343 -10.37 -9.59 10.16
N PRO A 344 -9.59 -10.29 9.29
CA PRO A 344 -8.26 -9.82 8.98
C PRO A 344 -8.42 -8.65 8.02
N SER A 345 -7.63 -7.60 8.25
CA SER A 345 -7.48 -6.56 7.26
C SER A 345 -6.81 -7.18 6.03
N ILE A 346 -7.59 -7.57 5.01
CA ILE A 346 -7.11 -8.21 3.77
C ILE A 346 -5.96 -7.40 3.13
N ASN A 347 -5.98 -6.07 3.28
CA ASN A 347 -4.88 -5.22 2.84
C ASN A 347 -3.56 -5.48 3.59
N ILE A 348 -3.61 -5.74 4.89
CA ILE A 348 -2.43 -6.13 5.67
C ILE A 348 -1.94 -7.52 5.24
N GLU A 349 -2.84 -8.47 4.99
CA GLU A 349 -2.46 -9.78 4.45
C GLU A 349 -1.76 -9.64 3.09
N ALA A 350 -2.28 -8.80 2.18
CA ALA A 350 -1.62 -8.48 0.91
C ALA A 350 -0.23 -7.87 1.11
N LEU A 351 -0.07 -6.97 2.08
CA LEU A 351 1.21 -6.34 2.39
C LEU A 351 2.21 -7.27 3.08
N THR A 352 1.83 -8.48 3.47
CA THR A 352 2.71 -9.40 4.22
C THR A 352 2.98 -10.72 3.53
N PHE A 353 2.11 -11.16 2.61
CA PHE A 353 2.33 -12.36 1.81
C PHE A 353 2.97 -12.04 0.44
N PRO A 354 3.81 -12.96 -0.10
CA PRO A 354 4.09 -12.98 -1.53
C PRO A 354 2.79 -13.11 -2.34
N LEU A 355 2.75 -12.52 -3.54
CA LEU A 355 1.55 -12.49 -4.40
C LEU A 355 0.89 -13.87 -4.58
N LYS A 356 1.69 -14.91 -4.86
CA LYS A 356 1.17 -16.27 -5.08
C LYS A 356 0.44 -16.79 -3.85
N GLU A 357 1.08 -16.72 -2.68
CA GLU A 357 0.51 -17.17 -1.42
C GLU A 357 -0.74 -16.37 -1.05
N PHE A 358 -0.74 -15.05 -1.28
CA PHE A 358 -1.90 -14.20 -1.05
C PHE A 358 -3.10 -14.64 -1.91
N VAL A 359 -2.86 -14.92 -3.21
CA VAL A 359 -3.92 -15.36 -4.13
C VAL A 359 -4.45 -16.74 -3.76
N GLU A 360 -3.59 -17.66 -3.33
CA GLU A 360 -3.98 -19.01 -2.88
C GLU A 360 -4.83 -18.97 -1.60
N LYS A 361 -4.42 -18.13 -0.63
CA LYS A 361 -5.14 -17.97 0.64
C LYS A 361 -6.38 -17.07 0.55
N TYR A 362 -6.57 -16.38 -0.58
CA TYR A 362 -7.64 -15.38 -0.70
C TYR A 362 -9.04 -15.94 -0.41
N GLU A 363 -9.28 -17.21 -0.76
CA GLU A 363 -10.56 -17.89 -0.51
C GLU A 363 -10.80 -18.21 0.98
N GLU A 364 -9.76 -18.22 1.82
CA GLU A 364 -9.89 -18.43 3.27
C GLU A 364 -10.49 -17.20 3.97
N TYR A 365 -10.36 -16.01 3.36
CA TYR A 365 -10.88 -14.77 3.93
C TYR A 365 -12.36 -14.52 3.62
N MET A 366 -12.87 -15.11 2.54
CA MET A 366 -14.24 -14.88 2.08
C MET A 366 -14.85 -16.07 1.36
N ARG A 367 -16.11 -16.36 1.68
CA ARG A 367 -16.98 -17.19 0.82
C ARG A 367 -17.81 -16.31 -0.10
N VAL A 368 -18.33 -16.90 -1.17
CA VAL A 368 -19.16 -16.18 -2.14
C VAL A 368 -20.42 -17.00 -2.38
N GLU A 369 -21.58 -16.36 -2.25
CA GLU A 369 -22.88 -16.98 -2.48
C GLU A 369 -23.58 -16.32 -3.67
N THR A 370 -24.43 -17.05 -4.37
CA THR A 370 -25.33 -16.43 -5.36
C THR A 370 -26.35 -15.56 -4.63
N MET A 371 -26.70 -14.41 -5.21
CA MET A 371 -27.70 -13.52 -4.62
C MET A 371 -29.06 -14.21 -4.45
N GLU A 372 -29.45 -15.08 -5.39
CA GLU A 372 -30.68 -15.88 -5.34
C GLU A 372 -30.70 -16.80 -4.11
N ALA A 373 -29.62 -17.54 -3.83
CA ALA A 373 -29.54 -18.41 -2.66
C ALA A 373 -29.60 -17.64 -1.33
N ASN A 374 -29.03 -16.43 -1.30
CA ASN A 374 -29.06 -15.57 -0.12
C ASN A 374 -30.47 -14.99 0.14
N GLU A 375 -31.21 -14.63 -0.92
CA GLU A 375 -32.61 -14.21 -0.79
C GLU A 375 -33.51 -15.36 -0.32
N GLU A 376 -33.32 -16.57 -0.84
CA GLU A 376 -34.04 -17.76 -0.36
C GLU A 376 -33.77 -18.06 1.11
N ALA A 377 -32.51 -17.97 1.55
CA ALA A 377 -32.15 -18.18 2.96
C ALA A 377 -32.79 -17.14 3.89
N LYS A 378 -32.80 -15.86 3.50
CA LYS A 378 -33.45 -14.79 4.26
C LYS A 378 -34.97 -14.96 4.34
N ASN A 379 -35.60 -15.39 3.26
CA ASN A 379 -37.04 -15.62 3.24
C ASN A 379 -37.45 -16.77 4.15
N ARG A 380 -36.64 -17.83 4.25
CA ARG A 380 -36.88 -18.93 5.21
C ARG A 380 -36.73 -18.50 6.66
N LEU A 381 -35.70 -17.72 6.98
CA LEU A 381 -35.47 -17.18 8.33
C LEU A 381 -36.55 -16.19 8.81
N ASN A 382 -37.30 -15.57 7.89
CA ASN A 382 -38.42 -14.68 8.24
C ASN A 382 -39.77 -15.41 8.33
N GLN A 383 -39.81 -16.72 8.00
CA GLN A 383 -40.99 -17.58 8.09
C GLN A 383 -40.97 -18.50 9.33
N GLU A 384 -39.81 -18.59 10.00
CA GLU A 384 -39.62 -19.20 11.32
C GLU A 384 -39.68 -18.12 12.40
#